data_AF-B0D6N1-F1
#
_entry.id   AF-B0D6N1-F1
#
_cell.length_a   1.000
_cell.length_b   1.000
_cell.length_c   1.000
_cell.angle_alpha   90.00
_cell.angle_beta   90.00
_cell.angle_gamma   90.00
#
_symmetry.space_group_name_H-M   'P 1'
#
loop_
_entity.id
_entity.type
_entity.pdbx_description
1 polymer ?
#
loop_
_entity_poly.entity_id
_entity_poly.type
_entity_poly.pdbx_seq_one_letter_code
_entity_poly.pdbx_strand_id
1 'polypeptide(L)'
;MPRLTLDPNLEVRPDFASAAYDALCTALAAAEGVDKGAIVARLSDAWNVENDAKKATWDEQVRQDEAEEAEAELAPEREQQLELEERRKVEETERKEKEKKRPKLKNFVPNKLVGNTVQLRPSRYAIHKLEEREYVELYYFTQDGCMEALKIDRTIAQDAFTFTKADDTLLLKPMASHKPSNKAIPDEHLTWRQMSLAKTTLLHHMSQAGWRS
;
A
#
# COMPACT_ATOMS: atom_id res chain seq x y z
N MET A 1 -43.62 13.17 -20.65
CA MET A 1 -44.28 13.53 -21.92
C MET A 1 -44.01 12.39 -22.90
N PRO A 2 -44.98 11.97 -23.72
CA PRO A 2 -44.71 11.00 -24.79
C PRO A 2 -43.66 11.57 -25.76
N ARG A 3 -42.74 10.73 -26.25
CA ARG A 3 -41.74 11.13 -27.27
C ARG A 3 -42.46 11.43 -28.58
N LEU A 4 -42.05 12.50 -29.27
CA LEU A 4 -42.58 12.81 -30.59
C LEU A 4 -41.87 11.92 -31.61
N THR A 5 -42.62 11.33 -32.54
CA THR A 5 -42.08 10.42 -33.56
C THR A 5 -41.92 11.07 -34.93
N LEU A 6 -42.44 12.29 -35.10
CA LEU A 6 -42.42 13.08 -36.32
C LEU A 6 -41.87 14.46 -35.97
N ASP A 7 -41.01 15.00 -36.84
CA ASP A 7 -40.42 16.33 -36.67
C ASP A 7 -41.48 17.42 -36.94
N PRO A 8 -41.90 18.20 -35.92
CA PRO A 8 -42.88 19.27 -36.07
C PRO A 8 -42.41 20.41 -36.99
N ASN A 9 -41.10 20.51 -37.26
CA ASN A 9 -40.56 21.49 -38.20
C ASN A 9 -40.93 21.18 -39.67
N LEU A 10 -41.33 19.94 -39.95
CA LEU A 10 -41.78 19.51 -41.27
C LEU A 10 -43.29 19.72 -41.47
N GLU A 11 -44.04 20.05 -40.42
CA GLU A 11 -45.47 20.31 -40.51
C GLU A 11 -45.76 21.69 -41.14
N VAL A 12 -46.51 21.69 -42.23
CA VAL A 12 -46.96 22.92 -42.91
C VAL A 12 -48.32 23.33 -42.37
N ARG A 13 -48.46 24.61 -42.01
CA ARG A 13 -49.74 25.17 -41.56
C ARG A 13 -50.80 25.01 -42.66
N PRO A 14 -51.98 24.44 -42.35
CA PRO A 14 -53.09 24.43 -43.29
C PRO A 14 -53.51 25.85 -43.71
N ASP A 15 -53.88 26.02 -44.97
CA ASP A 15 -54.45 27.28 -45.45
C ASP A 15 -55.92 27.38 -45.02
N PHE A 16 -56.14 27.99 -43.85
CA PHE A 16 -57.49 28.22 -43.30
C PHE A 16 -58.32 29.24 -44.09
N ALA A 17 -57.72 29.97 -45.05
CA ALA A 17 -58.44 30.83 -45.98
C ALA A 17 -58.88 30.10 -47.27
N SER A 18 -58.45 28.85 -47.46
CA SER A 18 -58.80 28.08 -48.65
C SER A 18 -60.29 27.73 -48.71
N ALA A 19 -60.77 27.43 -49.92
CA ALA A 19 -62.16 27.04 -50.17
C ALA A 19 -62.61 25.83 -49.33
N ALA A 20 -61.68 24.97 -48.89
CA ALA A 20 -61.96 23.82 -48.05
C ALA A 20 -62.47 24.20 -46.64
N TYR A 21 -62.02 25.33 -46.09
CA TYR A 21 -62.39 25.80 -44.75
C TYR A 21 -63.42 26.94 -44.78
N ASP A 22 -63.86 27.36 -45.96
CA ASP A 22 -64.73 28.51 -46.18
C ASP A 22 -66.07 28.42 -45.43
N ALA A 23 -66.75 27.27 -45.58
CA ALA A 23 -68.03 27.01 -44.93
C ALA A 23 -67.93 26.98 -43.40
N LEU A 24 -66.84 26.40 -42.87
CA LEU A 24 -66.55 26.35 -41.44
C LEU A 24 -66.27 27.75 -40.87
N CYS A 25 -65.42 28.53 -41.54
CA CYS A 25 -65.09 29.89 -41.10
C CYS A 25 -66.31 30.81 -41.14
N THR A 26 -67.18 30.67 -42.14
CA THR A 26 -68.42 31.46 -42.27
C THR A 26 -69.43 31.13 -41.18
N ALA A 27 -69.61 29.84 -40.86
CA ALA A 27 -70.50 29.42 -39.78
C ALA A 27 -70.02 29.92 -38.39
N LEU A 28 -68.72 29.82 -38.12
CA LEU A 28 -68.11 30.32 -36.88
C LEU A 28 -68.18 31.85 -36.77
N ALA A 29 -67.92 32.56 -37.86
CA ALA A 29 -68.03 34.02 -37.92
C ALA A 29 -69.46 34.50 -37.59
N ALA A 30 -70.47 33.84 -38.17
CA ALA A 30 -71.88 34.16 -37.91
C ALA A 30 -72.32 33.83 -36.47
N ALA A 31 -71.80 32.74 -35.88
CA ALA A 31 -72.13 32.34 -34.52
C ALA A 31 -71.51 33.27 -33.46
N GLU A 32 -70.29 33.75 -33.69
CA GLU A 32 -69.57 34.63 -32.76
C GLU A 32 -69.77 36.13 -33.04
N GLY A 33 -70.43 36.49 -34.13
CA GLY A 33 -70.67 37.88 -34.53
C GLY A 33 -69.39 38.63 -34.92
N VAL A 34 -68.38 37.93 -35.42
CA VAL A 34 -67.08 38.47 -35.81
C VAL A 34 -66.83 38.34 -37.31
N ASP A 35 -65.85 39.07 -37.83
CA ASP A 35 -65.42 38.93 -39.23
C ASP A 35 -64.76 37.56 -39.48
N LYS A 36 -64.95 37.03 -40.70
CA LYS A 36 -64.38 35.75 -41.12
C LYS A 36 -62.84 35.76 -41.08
N GLY A 37 -62.21 36.89 -41.41
CA GLY A 37 -60.77 37.06 -41.30
C GLY A 37 -60.27 36.90 -39.87
N ALA A 38 -61.05 37.33 -38.87
CA ALA A 38 -60.72 37.13 -37.46
C ALA A 38 -60.79 35.64 -37.03
N ILE A 39 -61.70 34.84 -37.59
CA ILE A 39 -61.75 33.39 -37.35
C ILE A 39 -60.53 32.70 -37.97
N VAL A 40 -60.18 33.04 -39.22
CA VAL A 40 -58.99 32.50 -39.90
C VAL A 40 -57.70 32.83 -39.14
N ALA A 41 -57.59 34.06 -38.62
CA ALA A 41 -56.47 34.48 -37.79
C ALA A 41 -56.39 33.65 -36.50
N ARG A 42 -57.50 33.48 -35.77
CA ARG A 42 -57.53 32.68 -34.53
C ARG A 42 -57.16 31.22 -34.76
N LEU A 43 -57.63 30.59 -35.85
CA LEU A 43 -57.25 29.22 -36.21
C LEU A 43 -55.76 29.12 -36.55
N SER A 44 -55.24 30.12 -37.27
CA SER A 44 -53.81 30.20 -37.58
C SER A 44 -52.95 30.36 -36.33
N ASP A 45 -53.37 31.21 -35.40
CA ASP A 45 -52.67 31.45 -34.14
C ASP A 45 -52.71 30.22 -33.23
N ALA A 46 -53.87 29.57 -33.11
CA ALA A 46 -54.01 28.33 -32.34
C ALA A 46 -53.10 27.22 -32.88
N TRP A 47 -53.04 27.06 -34.21
CA TRP A 47 -52.13 26.10 -34.83
C TRP A 47 -50.66 26.46 -34.59
N ASN A 48 -50.29 27.74 -34.71
CA ASN A 48 -48.93 28.19 -34.44
C ASN A 48 -48.52 27.89 -33.00
N VAL A 49 -49.37 28.19 -32.02
CA VAL A 49 -49.10 27.91 -30.59
C VAL A 49 -48.88 26.42 -30.34
N GLU A 50 -49.72 25.56 -30.92
CA GLU A 50 -49.57 24.11 -30.77
C GLU A 50 -48.29 23.60 -31.46
N ASN A 51 -48.01 24.06 -32.68
CA ASN A 51 -46.81 23.66 -33.42
C ASN A 51 -45.53 24.14 -32.72
N ASP A 52 -45.51 25.38 -32.22
CA ASP A 52 -44.36 25.93 -31.48
C ASP A 52 -44.12 25.16 -30.17
N ALA A 53 -45.17 24.74 -29.48
CA ALA A 53 -45.05 23.88 -28.30
C ALA A 53 -44.48 22.49 -28.65
N LYS A 54 -44.89 21.91 -29.79
CA LYS A 54 -44.33 20.65 -30.30
C LYS A 54 -42.86 20.81 -30.69
N LYS A 55 -42.49 21.89 -31.38
CA LYS A 55 -41.09 22.21 -31.72
C LYS A 55 -40.22 22.36 -30.48
N ALA A 56 -40.68 23.10 -29.47
CA ALA A 56 -39.94 23.23 -28.22
C ALA A 56 -39.73 21.86 -27.52
N THR A 57 -40.74 20.98 -27.58
CA THR A 57 -40.63 19.60 -27.06
C THR A 57 -39.65 18.76 -27.87
N TRP A 58 -39.65 18.91 -29.19
CA TRP A 58 -38.74 18.23 -30.11
C TRP A 58 -37.29 18.69 -29.90
N ASP A 59 -37.04 19.99 -29.83
CA ASP A 59 -35.71 20.57 -29.61
C ASP A 59 -35.11 20.10 -28.28
N GLU A 60 -35.94 19.97 -27.24
CA GLU A 60 -35.51 19.41 -25.96
C GLU A 60 -35.19 17.91 -26.06
N GLN A 61 -35.95 17.14 -26.85
CA GLN A 61 -35.64 15.73 -27.12
C GLN A 61 -34.32 15.57 -27.86
N VAL A 62 -34.11 16.33 -28.93
CA VAL A 62 -32.85 16.31 -29.69
C VAL A 62 -31.67 16.68 -28.78
N ARG A 63 -31.81 17.72 -27.96
CA ARG A 63 -30.76 18.12 -27.02
C ARG A 63 -30.45 17.03 -25.99
N GLN A 64 -31.48 16.34 -25.49
CA GLN A 64 -31.30 15.23 -24.55
C GLN A 64 -30.61 14.03 -25.22
N ASP A 65 -31.00 13.70 -26.46
CA ASP A 65 -30.39 12.61 -27.22
C ASP A 65 -28.91 12.91 -27.53
N GLU A 66 -28.60 14.13 -27.97
CA GLU A 66 -27.22 14.59 -28.19
C GLU A 66 -26.38 14.57 -26.90
N ALA A 67 -26.99 14.97 -25.77
CA ALA A 67 -26.30 14.94 -24.48
C ALA A 67 -26.05 13.50 -23.98
N GLU A 68 -27.02 12.60 -24.17
CA GLU A 68 -26.90 11.19 -23.81
C GLU A 68 -25.86 10.49 -24.69
N GLU A 69 -25.84 10.77 -26.00
CA GLU A 69 -24.82 10.26 -26.91
C GLU A 69 -23.41 10.77 -26.54
N ALA A 70 -23.28 12.07 -26.28
CA ALA A 70 -22.00 12.64 -25.82
C ALA A 70 -21.55 12.06 -24.47
N GLU A 71 -22.47 11.81 -23.53
CA GLU A 71 -22.14 11.14 -22.27
C GLU A 71 -21.74 9.68 -22.49
N ALA A 72 -22.42 8.96 -23.38
CA ALA A 72 -22.11 7.59 -23.73
C ALA A 72 -20.74 7.46 -24.42
N GLU A 73 -20.34 8.42 -25.24
CA GLU A 73 -18.99 8.47 -25.83
C GLU A 73 -17.90 8.72 -24.79
N LEU A 74 -18.16 9.57 -23.79
CA LEU A 74 -17.20 9.91 -22.74
C LEU A 74 -17.13 8.88 -21.61
N ALA A 75 -18.19 8.10 -21.39
CA ALA A 75 -18.26 7.05 -20.37
C ALA A 75 -17.11 6.02 -20.43
N PRO A 76 -16.79 5.39 -21.59
CA PRO A 76 -15.70 4.42 -21.67
C PRO A 76 -14.33 5.08 -21.43
N GLU A 77 -14.13 6.32 -21.90
CA GLU A 77 -12.87 7.03 -21.65
C GLU A 77 -12.69 7.34 -20.15
N ARG A 78 -13.75 7.79 -19.48
CA ARG A 78 -13.74 8.01 -18.02
C ARG A 78 -13.48 6.71 -17.27
N GLU A 79 -14.12 5.61 -17.65
CA GLU A 79 -13.90 4.31 -17.02
C GLU A 79 -12.45 3.83 -17.20
N GLN A 80 -11.89 3.95 -18.40
CA GLN A 80 -10.48 3.64 -18.67
C GLN A 80 -9.51 4.52 -17.85
N GLN A 81 -9.81 5.80 -17.70
CA GLN A 81 -9.01 6.71 -16.88
C GLN A 81 -9.03 6.30 -15.40
N LEU A 82 -10.21 5.94 -14.87
CA LEU A 82 -10.36 5.45 -13.50
C LEU A 82 -9.59 4.14 -13.28
N GLU A 83 -9.70 3.19 -14.20
CA GLU A 83 -8.97 1.91 -14.12
C GLU A 83 -7.45 2.14 -14.16
N LEU A 84 -6.97 3.04 -15.02
CA LEU A 84 -5.55 3.41 -15.08
C LEU A 84 -5.09 4.05 -13.77
N GLU A 85 -5.87 4.95 -13.19
CA GLU A 85 -5.55 5.60 -11.92
C GLU A 85 -5.50 4.59 -10.77
N GLU A 86 -6.46 3.66 -10.71
CA GLU A 86 -6.48 2.58 -9.72
C GLU A 86 -5.25 1.69 -9.88
N ARG A 87 -4.92 1.28 -11.11
CA ARG A 87 -3.71 0.47 -11.38
C ARG A 87 -2.44 1.17 -10.94
N ARG A 88 -2.33 2.49 -11.16
CA ARG A 88 -1.20 3.30 -10.68
C ARG A 88 -1.13 3.35 -9.16
N LYS A 89 -2.27 3.50 -8.46
CA LYS A 89 -2.33 3.47 -7.00
C LYS A 89 -1.89 2.10 -6.46
N VAL A 90 -2.36 1.01 -7.06
CA VAL A 90 -1.95 -0.35 -6.69
C VAL A 90 -0.44 -0.53 -6.90
N GLU A 91 0.10 -0.12 -8.05
CA GLU A 91 1.54 -0.22 -8.31
C GLU A 91 2.37 0.61 -7.31
N GLU A 92 1.94 1.83 -6.99
CA GLU A 92 2.64 2.70 -6.03
C GLU A 92 2.63 2.09 -4.62
N THR A 93 1.48 1.55 -4.19
CA THR A 93 1.37 0.87 -2.89
C THR A 93 2.25 -0.39 -2.84
N GLU A 94 2.30 -1.18 -3.91
CA GLU A 94 3.17 -2.35 -4.01
C GLU A 94 4.65 -1.95 -3.96
N ARG A 95 5.05 -0.88 -4.66
CA ARG A 95 6.41 -0.34 -4.62
C ARG A 95 6.80 0.09 -3.20
N LYS A 96 5.92 0.84 -2.51
CA LYS A 96 6.14 1.26 -1.12
C LYS A 96 6.27 0.06 -0.17
N GLU A 97 5.46 -0.97 -0.33
CA GLU A 97 5.57 -2.21 0.45
C GLU A 97 6.88 -2.96 0.17
N LYS A 98 7.30 -3.05 -1.10
CA LYS A 98 8.60 -3.61 -1.48
C LYS A 98 9.75 -2.83 -0.86
N GLU A 99 9.69 -1.50 -0.82
CA GLU A 99 10.69 -0.66 -0.17
C GLU A 99 10.74 -0.83 1.35
N LYS A 100 9.59 -0.93 2.03
CA LYS A 100 9.57 -1.22 3.48
C LYS A 100 10.18 -2.57 3.81
N LYS A 101 10.02 -3.57 2.93
CA LYS A 101 10.58 -4.92 3.07
C LYS A 101 12.07 -4.99 2.70
N ARG A 102 12.62 -3.99 2.01
CA ARG A 102 14.05 -3.95 1.73
C ARG A 102 14.81 -3.80 3.05
N PRO A 103 15.81 -4.66 3.32
CA PRO A 103 16.67 -4.49 4.47
C PRO A 103 17.27 -3.08 4.45
N LYS A 104 17.16 -2.35 5.56
CA LYS A 104 17.83 -1.06 5.74
C LYS A 104 19.34 -1.33 5.72
N LEU A 105 19.95 -1.23 4.55
CA LEU A 105 21.40 -1.28 4.41
C LEU A 105 21.94 -0.08 5.16
N LYS A 106 22.82 -0.33 6.14
CA LYS A 106 23.56 0.74 6.81
C LYS A 106 24.36 1.48 5.73
N ASN A 107 24.38 2.81 5.83
CA ASN A 107 25.16 3.66 4.92
C ASN A 107 26.59 3.12 4.82
N PHE A 108 27.02 2.84 3.60
CA PHE A 108 28.41 2.49 3.32
C PHE A 108 29.24 3.72 3.66
N VAL A 109 30.18 3.57 4.61
CA VAL A 109 31.14 4.62 4.96
C VAL A 109 32.39 4.36 4.12
N PRO A 110 32.65 5.15 3.06
CA PRO A 110 33.88 5.01 2.29
C PRO A 110 35.07 5.26 3.23
N ASN A 111 36.17 4.50 3.07
CA ASN A 111 37.37 4.55 3.92
C ASN A 111 37.22 4.09 5.39
N LYS A 112 36.16 3.38 5.77
CA LYS A 112 36.20 2.64 7.04
C LYS A 112 37.11 1.43 6.87
N LEU A 113 38.34 1.51 7.38
CA LEU A 113 39.24 0.37 7.53
C LEU A 113 38.53 -0.71 8.36
N VAL A 114 38.03 -1.75 7.70
CA VAL A 114 37.56 -2.95 8.40
C VAL A 114 38.80 -3.59 8.98
N GLY A 115 38.93 -3.60 10.29
CA GLY A 115 40.08 -4.24 10.95
C GLY A 115 40.16 -5.70 10.50
N ASN A 116 41.30 -6.10 9.93
CA ASN A 116 41.56 -7.48 9.50
C ASN A 116 41.63 -8.48 10.67
N THR A 117 41.45 -8.02 11.90
CA THR A 117 41.51 -8.84 13.10
C THR A 117 40.08 -9.22 13.51
N VAL A 118 39.70 -10.46 13.24
CA VAL A 118 38.49 -11.05 13.82
C VAL A 118 38.68 -11.08 15.32
N GLN A 119 37.96 -10.24 16.06
CA GLN A 119 37.99 -10.28 17.51
C GLN A 119 37.40 -11.63 17.95
N LEU A 120 38.25 -12.50 18.49
CA LEU A 120 37.84 -13.78 19.06
C LEU A 120 36.93 -13.48 20.25
N ARG A 121 35.69 -13.99 20.21
CA ARG A 121 34.73 -13.89 21.31
C ARG A 121 34.62 -15.26 21.98
N PRO A 122 35.08 -15.42 23.23
CA PRO A 122 34.88 -16.63 24.03
C PRO A 122 33.40 -16.92 24.28
N SER A 123 33.09 -18.13 24.73
CA SER A 123 31.72 -18.53 25.06
C SER A 123 31.14 -17.70 26.21
N ARG A 124 29.82 -17.50 26.22
CA ARG A 124 29.12 -16.84 27.36
C ARG A 124 29.39 -17.54 28.68
N TYR A 125 29.47 -18.88 28.66
CA TYR A 125 29.87 -19.68 29.81
C TYR A 125 31.22 -19.23 30.39
N ALA A 126 32.24 -19.10 29.55
CA ALA A 126 33.57 -18.70 29.99
C ALA A 126 33.63 -17.26 30.51
N ILE A 127 32.88 -16.35 29.88
CA ILE A 127 32.76 -14.96 30.35
C ILE A 127 32.03 -14.91 31.70
N HIS A 128 30.94 -15.65 31.89
CA HIS A 128 30.21 -15.69 33.16
C HIS A 128 31.09 -16.24 34.30
N LYS A 129 31.83 -17.33 34.06
CA LYS A 129 32.82 -17.85 35.02
C LYS A 129 33.87 -16.80 35.38
N LEU A 130 34.32 -16.03 34.40
CA LEU A 130 35.27 -14.94 34.61
C LEU A 130 34.66 -13.78 35.44
N GLU A 131 33.39 -13.44 35.23
CA GLU A 131 32.69 -12.45 36.06
C GLU A 131 32.53 -12.93 37.51
N GLU A 132 32.26 -14.23 37.71
CA GLU A 132 32.15 -14.86 39.03
C GLU A 132 33.50 -15.16 39.70
N ARG A 133 34.62 -14.86 39.03
CA ARG A 133 35.99 -15.16 39.50
C ARG A 133 36.27 -16.64 39.71
N GLU A 134 35.56 -17.48 38.97
CA GLU A 134 35.73 -18.93 38.98
C GLU A 134 36.77 -19.38 37.95
N TYR A 135 37.37 -20.54 38.20
CA TYR A 135 38.27 -21.16 37.24
C TYR A 135 37.51 -21.57 35.97
N VAL A 136 38.15 -21.34 34.82
CA VAL A 136 37.66 -21.72 33.49
C VAL A 136 38.84 -22.16 32.63
N GLU A 137 38.66 -23.24 31.88
CA GLU A 137 39.70 -23.80 31.02
C GLU A 137 40.12 -22.83 29.91
N LEU A 138 41.43 -22.77 29.63
CA LEU A 138 41.96 -21.90 28.58
C LEU A 138 41.45 -22.26 27.18
N TYR A 139 40.96 -23.48 26.98
CA TYR A 139 40.35 -23.92 25.74
C TYR A 139 39.31 -22.92 25.21
N TYR A 140 38.48 -22.33 26.09
CA TYR A 140 37.43 -21.38 25.68
C TYR A 140 37.97 -20.09 25.05
N PHE A 141 39.23 -19.75 25.33
CA PHE A 141 39.90 -18.55 24.84
C PHE A 141 40.80 -18.83 23.62
N THR A 142 40.88 -20.10 23.20
CA THR A 142 41.55 -20.48 21.94
C THR A 142 40.70 -20.07 20.73
N GLN A 143 41.33 -20.02 19.56
CA GLN A 143 40.60 -19.78 18.30
C GLN A 143 39.52 -20.85 18.06
N ASP A 144 39.82 -22.12 18.36
CA ASP A 144 38.87 -23.23 18.21
C ASP A 144 37.67 -23.07 19.16
N GLY A 145 37.93 -22.78 20.43
CA GLY A 145 36.90 -22.53 21.43
C GLY A 145 36.00 -21.34 21.08
N CYS A 146 36.58 -20.24 20.57
CA CYS A 146 35.84 -19.07 20.12
C CYS A 146 35.04 -19.32 18.84
N MET A 147 35.58 -20.10 17.89
CA MET A 147 34.84 -20.52 16.69
C MET A 147 33.67 -21.43 17.01
N GLU A 148 33.84 -22.35 17.96
CA GLU A 148 32.77 -23.20 18.47
C GLU A 148 31.71 -22.36 19.18
N ALA A 149 32.12 -21.42 20.04
CA ALA A 149 31.20 -20.46 20.67
C ALA A 149 30.41 -19.66 19.63
N LEU A 150 31.05 -19.18 18.57
CA LEU A 150 30.36 -18.46 17.48
C LEU A 150 29.34 -19.33 16.74
N LYS A 151 29.64 -20.62 16.53
CA LYS A 151 28.68 -21.57 15.94
C LYS A 151 27.50 -21.80 16.86
N ILE A 152 27.77 -22.00 18.16
CA ILE A 152 26.75 -22.22 19.19
C ILE A 152 25.85 -21.00 19.34
N ASP A 153 26.40 -19.79 19.35
CA ASP A 153 25.64 -18.53 19.40
C ASP A 153 24.72 -18.33 18.17
N ARG A 154 25.05 -18.97 17.04
CA ARG A 154 24.23 -18.94 15.81
C ARG A 154 23.15 -20.03 15.77
N THR A 155 23.33 -21.15 16.47
CA THR A 155 22.44 -22.32 16.40
C THR A 155 21.56 -22.49 17.64
N ILE A 156 22.04 -22.12 18.82
CA ILE A 156 21.22 -22.10 20.03
C ILE A 156 20.43 -20.79 19.99
N ALA A 157 19.12 -20.93 19.83
CA ALA A 157 18.18 -19.84 19.96
C ALA A 157 18.52 -19.02 21.21
N GLN A 158 18.61 -17.70 21.06
CA GLN A 158 18.71 -16.76 22.17
C GLN A 158 17.50 -16.84 23.13
N ASP A 159 16.54 -17.73 22.84
CA ASP A 159 15.24 -17.87 23.50
C ASP A 159 15.18 -18.98 24.57
N ALA A 160 16.26 -19.74 24.77
CA ALA A 160 16.31 -20.76 25.82
C ALA A 160 16.82 -20.14 27.14
N PHE A 161 15.92 -19.96 28.11
CA PHE A 161 16.23 -19.45 29.45
C PHE A 161 16.08 -20.53 30.52
N THR A 162 16.93 -20.47 31.55
CA THR A 162 16.86 -21.31 32.75
C THR A 162 16.59 -20.47 33.98
N PHE A 163 15.83 -21.02 34.92
CA PHE A 163 15.64 -20.45 36.25
C PHE A 163 16.80 -20.85 37.16
N THR A 164 17.47 -19.89 37.77
CA THR A 164 18.50 -20.09 38.79
C THR A 164 18.05 -19.47 40.11
N LYS A 165 18.15 -20.21 41.22
CA LYS A 165 17.84 -19.70 42.56
C LYS A 165 19.05 -18.92 43.10
N ALA A 166 18.88 -17.63 43.40
CA ALA A 166 19.84 -16.82 44.12
C ALA A 166 19.12 -16.12 45.28
N ASP A 167 19.61 -16.31 46.51
CA ASP A 167 19.15 -15.60 47.72
C ASP A 167 17.63 -15.36 47.79
N ASP A 168 16.88 -16.47 47.71
CA ASP A 168 15.40 -16.53 47.74
C ASP A 168 14.63 -15.86 46.58
N THR A 169 15.32 -15.50 45.50
CA THR A 169 14.70 -15.08 44.24
C THR A 169 15.06 -16.02 43.08
N LEU A 170 14.07 -16.26 42.20
CA LEU A 170 14.28 -16.99 40.95
C LEU A 170 14.70 -16.00 39.86
N LEU A 171 15.94 -16.10 39.41
CA LEU A 171 16.48 -15.30 38.32
C LEU A 171 16.35 -16.06 37.00
N LEU A 172 15.91 -15.36 35.95
CA LEU A 172 15.87 -15.89 34.60
C LEU A 172 17.20 -15.58 33.90
N LYS A 173 18.00 -16.59 33.59
CA LYS A 173 19.28 -16.43 32.88
C LYS A 173 19.30 -17.21 31.56
N PRO A 174 19.96 -16.70 30.50
CA PRO A 174 20.14 -17.45 29.26
C PRO A 174 20.86 -18.78 29.52
N MET A 175 20.36 -19.88 28.94
CA MET A 175 20.95 -21.22 29.11
C MET A 175 22.41 -21.31 28.64
N ALA A 176 22.77 -20.52 27.63
CA ALA A 176 24.12 -20.49 27.07
C ALA A 176 25.20 -20.04 28.06
N SER A 177 24.82 -19.39 29.18
CA SER A 177 25.77 -18.99 30.24
C SER A 177 26.15 -20.14 31.16
N HIS A 178 25.42 -21.26 31.16
CA HIS A 178 25.63 -22.36 32.10
C HIS A 178 26.04 -23.70 31.45
N LYS A 179 25.98 -23.80 30.12
CA LYS A 179 26.32 -25.04 29.42
C LYS A 179 27.80 -25.05 29.01
N PRO A 180 28.65 -25.93 29.60
CA PRO A 180 30.02 -26.11 29.14
C PRO A 180 30.05 -26.76 27.75
N SER A 181 31.14 -26.54 27.02
CA SER A 181 31.37 -27.22 25.74
C SER A 181 31.82 -28.65 25.97
N ASN A 182 31.21 -29.62 25.27
CA ASN A 182 31.66 -31.02 25.28
C ASN A 182 33.05 -31.20 24.64
N LYS A 183 33.57 -30.18 23.96
CA LYS A 183 34.92 -30.18 23.36
C LYS A 183 35.95 -29.45 24.22
N ALA A 184 35.55 -28.94 25.39
CA ALA A 184 36.49 -28.35 26.32
C ALA A 184 37.48 -29.42 26.78
N ILE A 185 38.77 -29.14 26.59
CA ILE A 185 39.86 -30.00 27.04
C ILE A 185 40.59 -29.34 28.21
N PRO A 186 41.11 -30.12 29.17
CA PRO A 186 41.96 -29.61 30.23
C PRO A 186 43.19 -28.87 29.70
N ASP A 187 43.66 -27.90 30.47
CA ASP A 187 44.80 -27.04 30.12
C ASP A 187 46.09 -27.84 29.84
N GLU A 188 46.27 -28.98 30.50
CA GLU A 188 47.41 -29.90 30.33
C GLU A 188 47.49 -30.50 28.91
N HIS A 189 46.36 -30.58 28.22
CA HIS A 189 46.28 -31.12 26.86
C HIS A 189 46.34 -30.03 25.78
N LEU A 190 46.45 -28.76 26.16
CA LEU A 190 46.65 -27.67 25.21
C LEU A 190 48.10 -27.64 24.74
N THR A 191 48.30 -27.45 23.44
CA THR A 191 49.64 -27.18 22.91
C THR A 191 50.16 -25.84 23.43
N TRP A 192 51.49 -25.69 23.54
CA TRP A 192 52.11 -24.44 23.98
C TRP A 192 51.64 -23.21 23.18
N ARG A 193 51.43 -23.39 21.87
CA ARG A 193 50.90 -22.35 20.98
C ARG A 193 49.47 -21.96 21.34
N GLN A 194 48.60 -22.94 21.56
CA GLN A 194 47.21 -22.69 21.97
C GLN A 194 47.16 -21.99 23.33
N MET A 195 47.94 -22.47 24.30
CA MET A 195 48.08 -21.87 25.63
C MET A 195 48.53 -20.40 25.52
N SER A 196 49.59 -20.12 24.75
CA SER A 196 50.14 -18.76 24.59
C SER A 196 49.12 -17.78 24.00
N LEU A 197 48.38 -18.21 22.97
CA LEU A 197 47.34 -17.39 22.34
C LEU A 197 46.11 -17.23 23.25
N ALA A 198 45.66 -18.32 23.87
CA ALA A 198 44.52 -18.32 24.78
C ALA A 198 44.76 -17.41 25.98
N LYS A 199 45.98 -17.40 26.53
CA LYS A 199 46.37 -16.50 27.63
C LYS A 199 46.20 -15.03 27.27
N THR A 200 46.61 -14.62 26.06
CA THR A 200 46.44 -13.22 25.62
C THR A 200 44.96 -12.84 25.55
N THR A 201 44.13 -13.72 24.98
CA THR A 201 42.67 -13.51 24.90
C THR A 201 42.02 -13.50 26.30
N LEU A 202 42.43 -14.41 27.19
CA LEU A 202 41.98 -14.47 28.58
C LEU A 202 42.28 -13.17 29.32
N LEU A 203 43.54 -12.70 29.29
CA LEU A 203 43.96 -11.46 29.96
C LEU A 203 43.17 -10.24 29.44
N HIS A 204 42.91 -10.18 28.13
CA HIS A 204 42.06 -9.15 27.56
C HIS A 204 40.67 -9.15 28.20
N HIS A 205 40.02 -10.31 28.29
CA HIS A 205 38.69 -10.40 28.91
C HIS A 205 38.70 -10.23 30.42
N MET A 206 39.75 -10.64 31.12
CA MET A 206 39.92 -10.37 32.56
C MET A 206 39.97 -8.87 32.83
N SER A 207 40.72 -8.13 32.01
CA SER A 207 40.77 -6.67 32.10
C SER A 207 39.39 -6.02 31.89
N GLN A 208 38.57 -6.56 30.97
CA GLN A 208 37.21 -6.09 30.71
C GLN A 208 36.24 -6.42 31.85
N ALA A 209 36.41 -7.58 32.48
CA ALA A 209 35.62 -8.02 33.64
C ALA A 209 36.03 -7.31 34.96
N GLY A 210 36.90 -6.30 34.89
CA GLY A 210 37.31 -5.51 36.06
C GLY A 210 38.26 -6.24 37.01
N TRP A 211 38.97 -7.27 36.53
CA TRP A 211 40.06 -7.88 37.28
C TRP A 211 41.24 -6.91 37.25
N ARG A 212 41.37 -6.12 38.33
CA ARG A 212 42.54 -5.25 38.52
C ARG A 212 43.78 -6.14 38.71
N SER A 213 44.82 -5.88 37.91
CA SER A 213 46.17 -6.38 38.16
C SER A 213 46.80 -5.70 39.36
#